data_AF-A0A7W4HQE4-F1
#
_entry.id   AF-A0A7W4HQE4-F1
#
_cell.length_a   1.000
_cell.length_b   1.000
_cell.length_c   1.000
_cell.angle_alpha   90.00
_cell.angle_beta   90.00
_cell.angle_gamma   90.00
#
_symmetry.space_group_name_H-M   'P 1'
#
loop_
_entity.id
_entity.type
_entity.pdbx_description
1 polymer ?
#
loop_
_entity_poly.entity_id
_entity_poly.type
_entity_poly.pdbx_seq_one_letter_code
_entity_poly.pdbx_strand_id
1 'polypeptide(L)'
;MKYYTNIPVSIKAVTEFRVKVLEHKAKYGIKSTLDAFSVSRSTVYAWQKRYLASRKRPSALVPKSTKPRRVRRSKIPSQVNEEIIRLR
;
A
#
# COMPACT_ATOMS: atom_id res chain seq x y z
N MET A 1 10.24 12.63 9.65
CA MET A 1 9.18 11.70 9.20
C MET A 1 9.88 10.56 8.46
N LYS A 2 10.09 9.41 9.11
CA LYS A 2 10.94 8.32 8.58
C LYS A 2 10.18 7.62 7.44
N TYR A 3 10.51 7.92 6.19
CA TYR A 3 9.99 7.15 5.06
C TYR A 3 10.75 5.82 5.00
N TYR A 4 9.99 4.74 5.08
CA TYR A 4 10.45 3.37 5.21
C TYR A 4 11.22 2.93 3.97
N THR A 5 12.52 2.71 4.12
CA THR A 5 13.48 2.21 3.11
C THR A 5 13.37 0.70 2.82
N ASN A 6 12.25 0.06 3.18
CA ASN A 6 12.03 -1.39 3.01
C ASN A 6 10.62 -1.72 2.49
N ILE A 7 10.10 -0.92 1.55
CA ILE A 7 8.87 -1.27 0.85
C ILE A 7 9.25 -2.05 -0.40
N PRO A 8 8.83 -3.32 -0.54
CA PRO A 8 9.08 -4.07 -1.75
C PRO A 8 8.50 -3.35 -2.97
N VAL A 9 9.33 -3.10 -3.99
CA VAL A 9 9.00 -2.30 -5.17
C VAL A 9 7.91 -2.96 -6.04
N SER A 10 7.74 -4.29 -5.92
CA SER A 10 6.77 -5.07 -6.68
C SER A 10 5.51 -5.41 -5.87
N ILE A 11 4.35 -5.37 -6.56
CA ILE A 11 3.03 -5.77 -6.02
C ILE A 11 3.08 -7.18 -5.41
N LYS A 12 3.83 -8.09 -6.04
CA LYS A 12 3.97 -9.48 -5.56
C LYS A 12 4.65 -9.52 -4.19
N ALA A 13 5.80 -8.86 -4.06
CA ALA A 13 6.58 -8.84 -2.83
C ALA A 13 5.85 -8.11 -1.69
N VAL A 14 5.05 -7.06 -1.98
CA VAL A 14 4.16 -6.45 -0.97
C VAL A 14 3.08 -7.42 -0.48
N THR A 15 2.55 -8.24 -1.38
CA THR A 15 1.52 -9.22 -1.05
C THR A 15 2.08 -10.33 -0.17
N GLU A 16 3.26 -10.87 -0.54
CA GLU A 16 3.99 -11.88 0.24
C GLU A 16 4.36 -11.35 1.64
N PHE A 17 4.83 -10.11 1.72
CA PHE A 17 5.09 -9.45 3.01
C PHE A 17 3.85 -9.42 3.91
N ARG A 18 2.69 -9.02 3.36
CA ARG A 18 1.43 -8.98 4.13
C ARG A 18 0.99 -10.35 4.60
N VAL A 19 1.17 -11.40 3.79
CA VAL A 19 0.90 -12.79 4.19
C VAL A 19 1.80 -13.19 5.35
N LYS A 20 3.11 -12.95 5.22
CA LYS A 20 4.10 -13.24 6.27
C LYS A 20 3.77 -12.57 7.60
N VAL A 21 3.33 -11.31 7.57
CA VAL A 21 2.90 -10.57 8.78
C VAL A 21 1.69 -11.24 9.44
N LEU A 22 0.71 -11.70 8.66
CA LEU A 22 -0.47 -12.39 9.19
C LEU A 22 -0.15 -13.76 9.76
N GLU A 23 0.74 -14.52 9.12
CA GLU A 23 1.24 -15.81 9.62
C GLU A 23 2.01 -15.64 10.93
N HIS A 24 2.90 -14.65 10.99
CA HIS A 24 3.62 -14.32 12.20
C HIS A 24 2.67 -13.93 13.34
N LYS A 25 1.65 -13.12 13.05
CA LYS A 25 0.60 -12.80 14.03
C LYS A 25 -0.15 -14.04 14.51
N ALA A 26 -0.45 -14.99 13.62
CA ALA A 26 -1.14 -16.22 14.00
C ALA A 26 -0.28 -17.09 14.94
N LYS A 27 1.05 -17.09 14.74
CA LYS A 27 1.98 -17.90 15.53
C LYS A 27 2.41 -17.26 16.85
N TYR A 28 2.73 -15.96 16.86
CA TYR A 28 3.36 -15.26 17.99
C TYR A 28 2.50 -14.15 18.61
N GLY A 29 1.33 -13.87 18.02
CA GLY A 29 0.42 -12.84 18.51
C GLY A 29 0.75 -11.43 18.03
N ILE A 30 -0.09 -10.47 18.47
CA ILE A 30 -0.05 -9.10 17.93
C ILE A 30 1.17 -8.30 18.42
N LYS A 31 1.53 -8.38 19.71
CA LYS A 31 2.63 -7.58 20.29
C LYS A 31 3.96 -7.85 19.57
N SER A 32 4.31 -9.13 19.40
CA SER A 32 5.51 -9.56 18.68
C SER A 32 5.49 -9.13 17.21
N THR A 33 4.33 -9.10 16.57
CA THR A 33 4.21 -8.67 15.17
C THR A 33 4.41 -7.16 14.99
N LEU A 34 3.91 -6.35 15.93
CA LEU A 34 4.10 -4.90 15.90
C LEU A 34 5.58 -4.53 16.06
N ASP A 35 6.27 -5.24 16.96
CA ASP A 35 7.69 -5.08 17.23
C ASP A 35 8.54 -5.50 16.01
N ALA A 36 8.31 -6.71 15.48
CA ALA A 36 9.12 -7.26 14.38
C ALA A 36 8.95 -6.53 13.03
N PHE A 37 7.73 -6.07 12.70
CA PHE A 37 7.43 -5.53 11.37
C PHE A 37 7.16 -4.03 11.34
N SER A 38 7.12 -3.34 12.48
CA SER A 38 6.83 -1.90 12.58
C SER A 38 5.54 -1.47 11.84
N VAL A 39 4.54 -2.37 11.77
CA VAL A 39 3.24 -2.11 11.15
C VAL A 39 2.24 -1.67 12.21
N SER A 40 1.34 -0.74 11.91
CA SER A 40 0.32 -0.35 12.87
C SER A 40 -0.69 -1.48 13.14
N ARG A 41 -1.17 -1.56 14.39
CA ARG A 41 -2.17 -2.55 14.82
C ARG A 41 -3.41 -2.53 13.93
N SER A 42 -3.95 -1.35 13.63
CA SER A 42 -5.12 -1.18 12.78
C SER A 42 -4.90 -1.75 11.37
N THR A 43 -3.72 -1.56 10.79
CA THR A 43 -3.36 -2.09 9.47
C THR A 43 -3.37 -3.62 9.47
N VAL A 44 -2.80 -4.25 10.49
CA VAL A 44 -2.76 -5.72 10.61
C VAL A 44 -4.17 -6.31 10.71
N TYR A 45 -5.05 -5.71 11.53
CA TYR A 45 -6.44 -6.17 11.62
C TYR A 45 -7.24 -5.92 10.33
N ALA A 46 -7.00 -4.81 9.64
CA ALA A 46 -7.63 -4.53 8.34
C ALA A 46 -7.23 -5.58 7.29
N TRP A 47 -5.96 -5.97 7.24
CA TRP A 47 -5.47 -7.06 6.39
C TRP A 47 -6.08 -8.40 6.78
N GLN A 48 -6.12 -8.73 8.08
CA GLN A 48 -6.73 -9.96 8.57
C GLN A 48 -8.21 -10.06 8.16
N LYS A 49 -8.99 -8.99 8.32
CA LYS A 49 -10.40 -8.95 7.91
C LYS A 49 -10.56 -9.26 6.43
N ARG A 50 -9.75 -8.63 5.56
CA ARG A 50 -9.75 -8.88 4.11
C ARG A 50 -9.34 -10.32 3.78
N TYR A 51 -8.32 -10.84 4.46
CA TYR A 51 -7.81 -12.18 4.23
C TYR A 51 -8.86 -13.25 4.57
N LEU A 52 -9.53 -13.12 5.71
CA LEU A 52 -10.62 -14.01 6.12
C LEU A 52 -11.83 -13.92 5.19
N ALA A 53 -12.26 -12.71 4.83
CA ALA A 53 -13.36 -12.51 3.88
C ALA A 53 -13.11 -13.15 2.51
N SER A 54 -11.84 -13.24 2.10
CA SER A 54 -11.43 -13.86 0.84
C SER A 54 -11.19 -15.36 0.89
N ARG A 55 -11.54 -16.04 2.00
CA ARG A 55 -11.20 -17.45 2.27
C ARG A 55 -9.69 -17.72 2.20
N LYS A 56 -8.89 -16.85 2.82
CA LYS A 56 -7.42 -16.96 2.92
C LYS A 56 -6.70 -16.93 1.57
N ARG A 57 -7.23 -16.18 0.58
CA ARG A 57 -6.58 -16.02 -0.72
C ARG A 57 -5.53 -14.89 -0.67
N PRO A 58 -4.27 -15.13 -1.11
CA PRO A 58 -3.23 -14.09 -1.14
C PRO A 58 -3.59 -12.88 -2.00
N SER A 59 -4.36 -13.09 -3.07
CA SER A 59 -4.83 -12.02 -3.97
C SER A 59 -5.62 -10.91 -3.25
N ALA A 60 -6.25 -11.22 -2.12
CA ALA A 60 -6.99 -10.24 -1.34
C ALA A 60 -6.09 -9.24 -0.60
N LEU A 61 -4.80 -9.53 -0.46
CA LEU A 61 -3.81 -8.67 0.19
C LEU A 61 -3.05 -7.78 -0.78
N VAL A 62 -3.38 -7.82 -2.08
CA VAL A 62 -2.80 -6.92 -3.08
C VAL A 62 -3.04 -5.44 -2.69
N PRO A 63 -2.00 -4.59 -2.73
CA PRO A 63 -2.16 -3.15 -2.53
C PRO A 63 -3.09 -2.57 -3.58
N LYS A 64 -4.09 -1.80 -3.12
CA LYS A 64 -4.94 -1.01 -4.00
C LYS A 64 -4.29 0.35 -4.22
N SER A 65 -4.61 0.98 -5.35
CA SER A 65 -4.17 2.34 -5.62
C SER A 65 -4.64 3.28 -4.50
N THR A 66 -3.70 4.05 -3.96
CA THR A 66 -3.96 5.13 -3.00
C THR A 66 -4.30 6.44 -3.69
N LYS A 67 -4.26 6.47 -5.03
CA LYS A 67 -4.54 7.67 -5.82
C LYS A 67 -6.01 8.09 -5.62
N PRO A 68 -6.27 9.38 -5.34
CA PRO A 68 -7.63 9.90 -5.31
C PRO A 68 -8.36 9.61 -6.62
N ARG A 69 -9.65 9.25 -6.52
CA ARG A 69 -10.49 9.01 -7.71
C ARG A 69 -10.63 10.25 -8.59
N ARG A 70 -10.69 11.43 -7.95
CA ARG A 70 -10.74 12.73 -8.62
C ARG A 70 -9.47 13.49 -8.26
N VAL A 71 -8.61 13.66 -9.25
CA VAL A 71 -7.46 14.55 -9.15
C VAL A 71 -7.82 15.87 -9.83
N ARG A 72 -7.42 17.00 -9.24
CA ARG A 72 -7.57 18.31 -9.86
C ARG A 72 -6.81 18.30 -11.19
N ARG A 73 -7.50 18.60 -12.29
CA ARG A 73 -6.86 18.82 -13.59
C ARG A 73 -6.62 20.31 -13.77
N SER A 74 -5.49 20.67 -14.37
CA SER A 74 -5.29 22.04 -14.83
C SER A 74 -6.37 22.37 -15.86
N LYS A 75 -6.97 23.57 -15.76
CA LYS A 75 -7.93 24.08 -16.75
C LYS A 75 -7.24 24.86 -17.88
N ILE A 76 -5.92 24.94 -17.84
CA ILE A 76 -5.14 25.69 -18.82
C ILE A 76 -5.27 25.00 -20.20
N PRO A 77 -5.61 25.73 -21.27
CA PRO A 77 -5.61 25.19 -22.63
C PRO A 77 -4.24 24.61 -23.01
N SER A 78 -4.22 23.54 -23.82
CA SER A 78 -2.97 22.89 -24.22
C SER A 78 -2.02 23.85 -24.94
N GLN A 79 -2.56 24.77 -25.75
CA GLN A 79 -1.82 25.78 -26.51
C GLN A 79 -0.91 26.64 -25.62
N VAL A 80 -1.38 27.02 -24.42
CA VAL A 80 -0.59 27.82 -23.48
C VAL A 80 0.55 26.99 -22.90
N ASN A 81 0.31 25.71 -22.59
CA ASN A 81 1.37 24.83 -22.09
C ASN A 81 2.43 24.55 -23.17
N GLU A 82 2.01 24.34 -24.42
CA GLU A 82 2.89 24.13 -25.57
C GLU A 82 3.79 25.35 -25.79
N GLU A 83 3.22 26.56 -25.74
CA GLU A 83 4.00 27.78 -25.89
C GLU A 83 4.97 27.99 -24.72
N ILE A 84 4.58 27.66 -23.49
CA ILE A 84 5.48 27.69 -22.33
C ILE A 84 6.66 26.71 -22.51
N ILE A 85 6.42 25.50 -23.05
CA ILE A 85 7.49 24.52 -23.32
C ILE A 85 8.42 25.04 -24.41
N ARG A 86 7.88 25.68 -25.46
CA ARG A 86 8.67 26.24 -26.57
C ARG A 86 9.60 27.38 -26.13
N LEU A 87 9.15 28.21 -25.18
CA LEU A 87 9.90 29.36 -24.68
C LEU A 87 10.97 29.01 -23.63
N ARG A 88 10.98 27.75 -23.16
CA ARG A 88 11.91 27.25 -22.15
C ARG A 88 13.02 26.43 -22.78
#